data_AF-A0A5B8UXG9-F1
#
_entry.id   AF-A0A5B8UXG9-F1
#
_cell.length_a   1.000
_cell.length_b   1.000
_cell.length_c   1.000
_cell.angle_alpha   90.00
_cell.angle_beta   90.00
_cell.angle_gamma   90.00
#
_symmetry.space_group_name_H-M   'P 1'
#
loop_
_entity.id
_entity.type
_entity.pdbx_description
1 polymer ?
#
loop_
_entity_poly.entity_id
_entity_poly.type
_entity_poly.pdbx_seq_one_letter_code
_entity_poly.pdbx_strand_id
1 'polypeptide(L)'
;MKTNYRNSLWLTGMLLAAFSASAQTSVSDKKADNEGIRHNYDIVHNENGNRTERIQTELNNRIYKIEFVNEKMTSLFVDGEKIAPADWHNYNEAIATIRREMKEQARRNAEQAKRNAEQAVRNQQQAKLNAEQEVRNQEQVKRNAEQARLNASQNAVNAEQAVRNQAQALANEDQAKRNEEQVARNKEQAKRNAEQAQQNELQAKKNAEQARANEQMMKDITEDLVTDKIIPDSSGLREMKLNKFGMSVNGVKQPEAIFRKYKEKYSKFFDGNFSYSRDGVIRGSGD
;
A
#
# COMPACT_ATOMS: atom_id res chain seq x y z
N MET A 1 53.33 63.43 12.88
CA MET A 1 53.32 64.14 11.57
C MET A 1 51.89 64.50 11.21
N LYS A 2 51.66 65.77 10.90
CA LYS A 2 50.40 66.33 10.41
C LYS A 2 50.13 65.80 8.98
N THR A 3 48.86 65.54 8.62
CA THR A 3 48.12 66.30 7.59
C THR A 3 46.73 65.69 7.28
N ASN A 4 45.69 66.48 7.62
CA ASN A 4 44.49 66.87 6.87
C ASN A 4 43.63 65.86 6.10
N TYR A 5 42.39 65.72 6.56
CA TYR A 5 41.21 65.27 5.82
C TYR A 5 40.58 66.44 5.03
N ARG A 6 40.20 66.22 3.76
CA ARG A 6 39.20 67.02 3.02
C ARG A 6 38.11 66.08 2.47
N ASN A 7 36.89 66.55 2.64
CA ASN A 7 35.60 66.02 2.19
C ASN A 7 35.55 65.50 0.74
N SER A 8 34.77 64.44 0.49
CA SER A 8 33.54 64.55 -0.33
C SER A 8 32.81 63.20 -0.41
N LEU A 9 31.48 63.31 -0.33
CA LEU A 9 30.49 62.25 -0.15
C LEU A 9 30.28 61.37 -1.39
N TRP A 10 29.77 60.18 -1.12
CA TRP A 10 29.59 59.02 -1.98
C TRP A 10 28.63 59.15 -3.16
N LEU A 11 29.05 58.56 -4.29
CA LEU A 11 28.21 58.03 -5.37
C LEU A 11 27.37 56.83 -4.88
N THR A 12 26.10 56.79 -5.25
CA THR A 12 25.31 55.59 -5.58
C THR A 12 24.20 56.07 -6.55
N GLY A 13 23.98 55.58 -7.77
CA GLY A 13 24.35 54.32 -8.40
C GLY A 13 23.19 53.33 -8.31
N MET A 14 22.07 53.57 -8.99
CA MET A 14 20.96 52.60 -9.05
C MET A 14 20.59 52.31 -10.51
N LEU A 15 21.20 51.23 -11.00
CA LEU A 15 20.78 50.46 -12.17
C LEU A 15 19.41 49.82 -11.86
N LEU A 16 18.44 49.93 -12.77
CA LEU A 16 17.23 49.11 -12.73
C LEU A 16 17.02 48.45 -14.09
N ALA A 17 17.09 47.12 -14.06
CA ALA A 17 17.00 46.22 -15.19
C ALA A 17 15.60 46.23 -15.80
N ALA A 18 15.56 46.33 -17.13
CA ALA A 18 14.35 46.19 -17.92
C ALA A 18 14.00 44.70 -18.10
N PHE A 19 12.82 44.29 -17.63
CA PHE A 19 12.15 43.08 -18.11
C PHE A 19 11.16 43.51 -19.21
N SER A 20 11.43 43.09 -20.43
CA SER A 20 10.55 43.24 -21.59
C SER A 20 9.48 42.15 -21.58
N ALA A 21 8.23 42.54 -21.37
CA ALA A 21 7.07 41.73 -21.71
C ALA A 21 6.33 42.41 -22.87
N SER A 22 6.50 41.86 -24.07
CA SER A 22 5.78 42.24 -25.27
C SER A 22 4.33 41.74 -25.19
N ALA A 23 3.39 42.65 -24.93
CA ALA A 23 1.98 42.44 -25.21
C ALA A 23 1.58 43.34 -26.38
N GLN A 24 1.45 42.71 -27.53
CA GLN A 24 1.06 43.29 -28.81
C GLN A 24 -0.46 43.49 -28.80
N THR A 25 -0.93 44.72 -28.64
CA THR A 25 -2.31 45.10 -28.95
C THR A 25 -2.29 46.12 -30.09
N SER A 26 -2.51 45.60 -31.29
CA SER A 26 -2.84 46.36 -32.49
C SER A 26 -4.22 47.00 -32.32
N VAL A 27 -4.28 48.33 -32.23
CA VAL A 27 -5.50 49.10 -32.50
C VAL A 27 -5.12 50.34 -33.31
N SER A 28 -5.27 50.19 -34.62
CA SER A 28 -5.85 51.14 -35.57
C SER A 28 -5.47 52.61 -35.43
N ASP A 29 -4.53 53.02 -36.30
CA ASP A 29 -4.40 54.38 -36.80
C ASP A 29 -5.76 54.92 -37.26
N LYS A 30 -6.29 55.89 -36.49
CA LYS A 30 -7.16 56.93 -37.03
C LYS A 30 -6.52 58.26 -36.65
N LYS A 31 -5.90 58.89 -37.65
CA LYS A 31 -5.66 60.33 -37.67
C LYS A 31 -6.99 61.02 -37.38
N ALA A 32 -7.10 61.55 -36.17
CA ALA A 32 -8.15 62.49 -35.81
C ALA A 32 -7.52 63.86 -35.99
N ASP A 33 -7.82 64.45 -37.13
CA ASP A 33 -7.61 65.85 -37.42
C ASP A 33 -8.53 66.63 -36.47
N ASN A 34 -7.97 67.10 -35.36
CA ASN A 34 -8.69 67.93 -34.41
C ASN A 34 -7.78 69.08 -33.99
N GLU A 35 -7.79 70.15 -34.80
CA GLU A 35 -7.40 71.49 -34.38
C GLU A 35 -8.44 72.03 -33.38
N GLY A 36 -8.54 71.36 -32.23
CA GLY A 36 -9.19 71.91 -31.05
C GLY A 36 -8.15 72.76 -30.33
N ILE A 37 -8.46 74.03 -30.10
CA ILE A 37 -7.60 74.96 -29.36
C ILE A 37 -7.14 74.28 -28.07
N ARG A 38 -5.85 73.91 -28.02
CA ARG A 38 -5.20 73.43 -26.81
C ARG A 38 -5.25 74.60 -25.83
N HIS A 39 -6.05 74.52 -24.78
CA HIS A 39 -5.87 75.37 -23.60
C HIS A 39 -4.43 75.14 -23.12
N ASN A 40 -3.51 76.01 -23.52
CA ASN A 40 -2.11 75.86 -23.20
C ASN A 40 -1.84 76.71 -21.96
N TYR A 41 -1.51 76.02 -20.88
CA TYR A 41 -1.14 76.63 -19.62
C TYR A 41 0.24 76.14 -19.25
N ASP A 42 1.21 77.05 -19.36
CA ASP A 42 2.59 76.78 -19.03
C ASP A 42 2.98 77.66 -17.85
N ILE A 43 3.46 77.02 -16.77
CA ILE A 43 4.14 77.70 -15.67
C ILE A 43 5.63 77.44 -15.83
N VAL A 44 6.40 78.50 -16.03
CA VAL A 44 7.87 78.44 -16.11
C VAL A 44 8.45 79.14 -14.89
N HIS A 45 9.38 78.46 -14.21
CA HIS A 45 10.20 79.06 -13.17
C HIS A 45 11.52 79.47 -13.80
N ASN A 46 11.81 80.77 -13.80
CA ASN A 46 13.07 81.28 -14.34
C ASN A 46 14.18 81.16 -13.28
N GLU A 47 15.44 81.07 -13.71
CA GLU A 47 16.63 80.94 -12.84
C GLU A 47 16.75 82.05 -11.78
N ASN A 48 16.09 83.19 -12.00
CA ASN A 48 16.02 84.34 -11.08
C ASN A 48 14.92 84.22 -10.01
N GLY A 49 14.22 83.08 -9.90
CA GLY A 49 13.14 82.84 -8.93
C GLY A 49 11.77 83.43 -9.32
N ASN A 50 11.66 84.10 -10.47
CA ASN A 50 10.40 84.65 -10.95
C ASN A 50 9.52 83.55 -11.57
N ARG A 51 8.25 83.50 -11.15
CA ARG A 51 7.22 82.61 -11.70
C ARG A 51 6.54 83.31 -12.88
N THR A 52 6.68 82.73 -14.07
CA THR A 52 5.99 83.20 -15.28
C THR A 52 4.87 82.24 -15.60
N GLU A 53 3.63 82.73 -15.64
CA GLU A 53 2.47 81.96 -16.08
C GLU A 53 2.03 82.46 -17.45
N ARG A 54 1.94 81.55 -18.41
CA ARG A 54 1.42 81.84 -19.76
C ARG A 54 0.14 81.08 -19.95
N ILE A 55 -0.92 81.81 -20.28
CA ILE A 55 -2.24 81.27 -20.54
C ILE A 55 -2.59 81.56 -21.98
N GLN A 56 -2.91 80.52 -22.74
CA GLN A 56 -3.53 80.64 -24.05
C GLN A 56 -4.85 79.86 -24.03
N THR A 57 -5.96 80.56 -24.25
CA THR A 57 -7.29 79.95 -24.23
C THR A 57 -8.23 80.66 -25.18
N GLU A 58 -9.27 79.97 -25.60
CA GLU A 58 -10.42 80.56 -26.26
C GLU A 58 -11.50 80.88 -25.24
N LEU A 59 -12.13 82.05 -25.35
CA LEU A 59 -13.32 82.42 -24.60
C LEU A 59 -14.21 83.26 -25.52
N ASN A 60 -15.49 82.89 -25.65
CA ASN A 60 -16.46 83.61 -26.49
C ASN A 60 -15.96 83.86 -27.93
N ASN A 61 -15.40 82.82 -28.58
CA ASN A 61 -14.85 82.88 -29.94
C ASN A 61 -13.64 83.83 -30.14
N ARG A 62 -13.02 84.29 -29.05
CA ARG A 62 -11.79 85.08 -29.07
C ARG A 62 -10.63 84.34 -28.41
N ILE A 63 -9.45 84.49 -28.97
CA ILE A 63 -8.23 83.87 -28.46
C ILE A 63 -7.51 84.86 -27.54
N TYR A 64 -7.36 84.47 -26.28
CA TYR A 64 -6.62 85.22 -25.28
C TYR A 64 -5.24 84.60 -25.09
N LYS A 65 -4.20 85.42 -25.13
CA LYS A 65 -2.86 85.06 -24.65
C LYS A 65 -2.45 86.03 -23.55
N ILE A 66 -2.25 85.51 -22.35
CA ILE A 66 -2.01 86.31 -21.15
C ILE A 66 -0.72 85.83 -20.51
N GLU A 67 0.16 86.76 -20.17
CA GLU A 67 1.37 86.47 -19.40
C GLU A 67 1.30 87.17 -18.04
N PHE A 68 1.58 86.41 -16.99
CA PHE A 68 1.75 86.90 -15.64
C PHE A 68 3.17 86.63 -15.18
N VAL A 69 3.82 87.63 -14.60
CA VAL A 69 5.11 87.46 -13.91
C VAL A 69 4.89 87.81 -12.45
N ASN A 70 5.14 86.85 -11.56
CA ASN A 70 4.87 86.97 -10.13
C ASN A 70 3.45 87.51 -9.86
N GLU A 71 2.45 86.86 -10.49
CA GLU A 71 1.01 87.16 -10.40
C GLU A 71 0.55 88.49 -11.03
N LYS A 72 1.48 89.37 -11.42
CA LYS A 72 1.18 90.63 -12.11
C LYS A 72 1.09 90.40 -13.62
N MET A 73 0.03 90.91 -14.24
CA MET A 73 -0.13 90.84 -15.70
C MET A 73 0.95 91.68 -16.38
N THR A 74 1.69 91.07 -17.30
CA THR A 74 2.77 91.73 -18.06
C THR A 74 2.43 91.82 -19.55
N SER A 75 1.55 90.96 -20.04
CA SER A 75 1.14 90.95 -21.45
C SER A 75 -0.29 90.43 -21.62
N LEU A 76 -1.02 91.04 -22.55
CA LEU A 76 -2.34 90.61 -23.00
C LEU A 76 -2.41 90.73 -24.52
N PHE A 77 -2.74 89.63 -25.19
CA PHE A 77 -3.14 89.63 -26.59
C PHE A 77 -4.56 89.09 -26.72
N VAL A 78 -5.33 89.71 -27.60
CA VAL A 78 -6.68 89.28 -27.99
C VAL A 78 -6.68 89.13 -29.51
N ASP A 79 -7.01 87.93 -30.00
CA ASP A 79 -7.02 87.59 -31.42
C ASP A 79 -5.69 87.88 -32.16
N GLY A 80 -4.58 87.84 -31.41
CA GLY A 80 -3.24 88.09 -31.92
C GLY A 80 -2.77 89.55 -31.81
N GLU A 81 -3.64 90.49 -31.45
CA GLU A 81 -3.30 91.90 -31.27
C GLU A 81 -2.88 92.19 -29.82
N LYS A 82 -1.80 92.96 -29.64
CA LYS A 82 -1.28 93.32 -28.31
C LYS A 82 -2.09 94.48 -27.74
N ILE A 83 -2.68 94.27 -26.56
CA ILE A 83 -3.48 95.29 -25.88
C ILE A 83 -2.58 96.17 -25.01
N ALA A 84 -2.72 97.49 -25.14
CA ALA A 84 -1.97 98.45 -24.35
C ALA A 84 -2.35 98.37 -22.86
N PRO A 85 -1.41 98.60 -21.91
CA PRO A 85 -1.70 98.49 -20.48
C PRO A 85 -2.86 99.36 -19.97
N ALA A 86 -3.10 100.52 -20.60
CA ALA A 86 -4.21 101.40 -20.27
C ALA A 86 -5.59 100.76 -20.56
N ASP A 87 -5.67 99.91 -21.59
CA ASP A 87 -6.92 99.32 -22.06
C ASP A 87 -7.21 97.94 -21.45
N TRP A 88 -6.32 97.42 -20.62
CA TRP A 88 -6.48 96.12 -19.96
C TRP A 88 -7.78 96.03 -19.14
N HIS A 89 -8.26 97.15 -18.61
CA HIS A 89 -9.49 97.18 -17.80
C HIS A 89 -10.72 96.70 -18.59
N ASN A 90 -10.74 96.86 -19.92
CA ASN A 90 -11.83 96.42 -20.79
C ASN A 90 -11.97 94.89 -20.84
N TYR A 91 -10.95 94.15 -20.39
CA TYR A 91 -10.89 92.69 -20.46
C TYR A 91 -10.89 92.02 -19.08
N ASN A 92 -11.07 92.78 -18.00
CA ASN A 92 -11.02 92.26 -16.63
C ASN A 92 -11.98 91.08 -16.39
N GLU A 93 -13.20 91.15 -16.93
CA GLU A 93 -14.19 90.09 -16.76
C GLU A 93 -13.80 88.80 -17.50
N ALA A 94 -13.29 88.93 -18.73
CA ALA A 94 -12.78 87.79 -19.51
C ALA A 94 -11.58 87.13 -18.81
N ILE A 95 -10.62 87.92 -18.33
CA ILE A 95 -9.44 87.43 -17.62
C ILE A 95 -9.83 86.75 -16.30
N ALA A 96 -10.80 87.31 -15.56
CA ALA A 96 -11.31 86.71 -14.33
C ALA A 96 -12.00 85.36 -14.60
N THR A 97 -12.75 85.27 -15.71
CA THR A 97 -13.42 84.03 -16.14
C THR A 97 -12.39 82.96 -16.51
N ILE A 98 -11.40 83.30 -17.34
CA ILE A 98 -10.31 82.41 -17.73
C ILE A 98 -9.57 81.86 -16.50
N ARG A 99 -9.23 82.72 -15.53
CA ARG A 99 -8.58 82.29 -14.28
C ARG A 99 -9.45 81.34 -13.47
N ARG A 100 -10.76 81.58 -13.41
CA ARG A 100 -11.71 80.72 -12.69
C ARG A 100 -11.81 79.34 -13.35
N GLU A 101 -11.96 79.29 -14.67
CA GLU A 101 -12.05 78.02 -15.41
C GLU A 101 -10.79 77.18 -15.29
N MET A 102 -9.61 77.81 -15.39
CA MET A 102 -8.32 77.15 -15.19
C MET A 102 -8.18 76.55 -13.78
N LYS A 103 -8.56 77.31 -12.75
CA LYS A 103 -8.53 76.83 -11.36
C LYS A 103 -9.48 75.66 -11.15
N GLU A 104 -10.69 75.72 -11.72
CA GLU A 104 -11.64 74.61 -11.65
C GLU A 104 -11.16 73.38 -12.42
N GLN A 105 -10.52 73.55 -13.58
CA GLN A 105 -9.93 72.45 -14.33
C GLN A 105 -8.78 71.80 -13.57
N ALA A 106 -7.89 72.59 -12.96
CA ALA A 106 -6.82 72.07 -12.10
C ALA A 106 -7.39 71.29 -10.90
N ARG A 107 -8.46 71.78 -10.27
CA ARG A 107 -9.16 71.08 -9.18
C ARG A 107 -9.75 69.76 -9.66
N ARG A 108 -10.46 69.73 -10.80
CA ARG A 108 -11.02 68.50 -11.39
C ARG A 108 -9.94 67.47 -11.71
N ASN A 109 -8.82 67.91 -12.28
CA ASN A 109 -7.68 67.03 -12.60
C ASN A 109 -7.05 66.45 -11.33
N ALA A 110 -6.87 67.26 -10.28
CA ALA A 110 -6.37 66.79 -9.00
C ALA A 110 -7.32 65.78 -8.33
N GLU A 111 -8.63 66.03 -8.36
CA GLU A 111 -9.64 65.09 -7.87
C GLU A 111 -9.64 63.78 -8.67
N GLN A 112 -9.52 63.84 -9.99
CA GLN A 112 -9.43 62.64 -10.84
C GLN A 112 -8.15 61.85 -10.57
N ALA A 113 -7.00 62.53 -10.43
CA ALA A 113 -5.73 61.89 -10.06
C ALA A 113 -5.84 61.17 -8.72
N LYS A 114 -6.49 61.79 -7.71
CA LYS A 114 -6.76 61.17 -6.42
C LYS A 114 -7.64 59.92 -6.56
N ARG A 115 -8.75 59.99 -7.31
CA ARG A 115 -9.64 58.84 -7.57
C ARG A 115 -8.89 57.68 -8.26
N ASN A 116 -8.04 57.99 -9.24
CA ASN A 116 -7.24 56.99 -9.93
C ASN A 116 -6.23 56.33 -8.99
N ALA A 117 -5.56 57.11 -8.13
CA ALA A 117 -4.65 56.56 -7.13
C ALA A 117 -5.37 55.63 -6.14
N GLU A 118 -6.54 56.02 -5.64
CA GLU A 118 -7.37 55.17 -4.77
C GLU A 118 -7.80 53.88 -5.46
N GLN A 119 -8.18 53.95 -6.74
CA GLN A 119 -8.54 52.76 -7.52
C GLN A 119 -7.34 51.84 -7.74
N ALA A 120 -6.16 52.38 -8.02
CA ALA A 120 -4.93 51.60 -8.16
C ALA A 120 -4.61 50.83 -6.87
N VAL A 121 -4.74 51.47 -5.71
CA VAL A 121 -4.55 50.82 -4.40
C VAL A 121 -5.57 49.69 -4.19
N ARG A 122 -6.86 49.93 -4.48
CA ARG A 122 -7.90 48.89 -4.39
C ARG A 122 -7.61 47.69 -5.29
N ASN A 123 -7.20 47.94 -6.53
CA ASN A 123 -6.84 46.88 -7.48
C ASN A 123 -5.64 46.06 -6.97
N GLN A 124 -4.63 46.72 -6.41
CA GLN A 124 -3.46 46.04 -5.83
C GLN A 124 -3.86 45.18 -4.62
N GLN A 125 -4.74 45.67 -3.75
CA GLN A 125 -5.26 44.88 -2.63
C GLN A 125 -6.04 43.66 -3.10
N GLN A 126 -6.91 43.82 -4.10
CA GLN A 126 -7.67 42.70 -4.66
C GLN A 126 -6.76 41.64 -5.30
N ALA A 127 -5.72 42.09 -6.02
CA ALA A 127 -4.74 41.18 -6.61
C ALA A 127 -4.00 40.35 -5.54
N LYS A 128 -3.63 40.96 -4.41
CA LYS A 128 -3.03 40.24 -3.27
C LYS A 128 -3.99 39.21 -2.67
N LEU A 129 -5.25 39.59 -2.43
CA LEU A 129 -6.27 38.67 -1.90
C LEU A 129 -6.50 37.47 -2.82
N ASN A 130 -6.56 37.70 -4.13
CA ASN A 130 -6.70 36.63 -5.12
C ASN A 130 -5.48 35.70 -5.12
N ALA A 131 -4.26 36.24 -5.05
CA ALA A 131 -3.03 35.45 -4.98
C ALA A 131 -2.99 34.59 -3.69
N GLU A 132 -3.37 35.16 -2.55
CA GLU A 132 -3.48 34.40 -1.29
C GLU A 132 -4.53 33.29 -1.36
N GLN A 133 -5.67 33.54 -2.01
CA GLN A 133 -6.71 32.53 -2.19
C GLN A 133 -6.23 31.38 -3.08
N GLU A 134 -5.50 31.68 -4.16
CA GLU A 134 -4.89 30.67 -5.03
C GLU A 134 -3.91 29.78 -4.26
N VAL A 135 -3.05 30.37 -3.42
CA VAL A 135 -2.13 29.61 -2.56
C VAL A 135 -2.90 28.69 -1.62
N ARG A 136 -3.95 29.19 -0.94
CA ARG A 136 -4.79 28.37 -0.06
C ARG A 136 -5.47 27.21 -0.80
N ASN A 137 -5.98 27.46 -2.00
CA ASN A 137 -6.61 26.44 -2.84
C ASN A 137 -5.59 25.35 -3.22
N GLN A 138 -4.38 25.73 -3.64
CA GLN A 138 -3.32 24.78 -3.98
C GLN A 138 -2.90 23.93 -2.79
N GLU A 139 -2.77 24.51 -1.60
CA GLU A 139 -2.49 23.77 -0.38
C GLU A 139 -3.60 22.77 -0.03
N GLN A 140 -4.87 23.17 -0.19
CA GLN A 140 -5.99 22.28 0.06
C GLN A 140 -6.00 21.09 -0.91
N VAL A 141 -5.71 21.32 -2.19
CA VAL A 141 -5.55 20.24 -3.19
C VAL A 141 -4.43 19.28 -2.78
N LYS A 142 -3.28 19.79 -2.33
CA LYS A 142 -2.16 18.95 -1.85
C LYS A 142 -2.56 18.11 -0.64
N ARG A 143 -3.21 18.72 0.37
CA ARG A 143 -3.71 18.00 1.56
C ARG A 143 -4.70 16.90 1.20
N ASN A 144 -5.64 17.19 0.29
CA ASN A 144 -6.61 16.20 -0.17
C ASN A 144 -5.94 15.02 -0.91
N ALA A 145 -4.95 15.31 -1.75
CA ALA A 145 -4.20 14.27 -2.46
C ALA A 145 -3.39 13.39 -1.50
N GLU A 146 -2.77 13.98 -0.47
CA GLU A 146 -2.06 13.25 0.57
C GLU A 146 -2.99 12.34 1.37
N GLN A 147 -4.15 12.85 1.80
CA GLN A 147 -5.16 12.05 2.50
C GLN A 147 -5.67 10.89 1.64
N ALA A 148 -5.92 11.12 0.35
CA ALA A 148 -6.34 10.08 -0.58
C ALA A 148 -5.27 8.98 -0.71
N ARG A 149 -3.99 9.36 -0.76
CA ARG A 149 -2.87 8.41 -0.80
C ARG A 149 -2.77 7.58 0.48
N LEU A 150 -2.92 8.21 1.65
CA LEU A 150 -2.93 7.51 2.94
C LEU A 150 -4.08 6.50 3.02
N ASN A 151 -5.29 6.90 2.63
CA ASN A 151 -6.45 6.02 2.61
C ASN A 151 -6.24 4.83 1.64
N ALA A 152 -5.70 5.07 0.45
CA ALA A 152 -5.38 4.01 -0.50
C ALA A 152 -4.35 3.03 0.06
N SER A 153 -3.30 3.54 0.73
CA SER A 153 -2.29 2.71 1.39
C SER A 153 -2.89 1.84 2.49
N GLN A 154 -3.75 2.41 3.34
CA GLN A 154 -4.39 1.66 4.41
C GLN A 154 -5.32 0.57 3.86
N ASN A 155 -6.07 0.86 2.80
CA ASN A 155 -6.93 -0.11 2.13
C ASN A 155 -6.12 -1.26 1.53
N ALA A 156 -4.96 -0.99 0.94
CA ALA A 156 -4.08 -2.03 0.41
C ALA A 156 -3.56 -2.97 1.51
N VAL A 157 -3.12 -2.41 2.64
CA VAL A 157 -2.67 -3.19 3.81
C VAL A 157 -3.80 -4.05 4.36
N ASN A 158 -5.01 -3.49 4.50
CA ASN A 158 -6.17 -4.24 4.98
C ASN A 158 -6.55 -5.39 4.03
N ALA A 159 -6.50 -5.16 2.72
CA ALA A 159 -6.76 -6.19 1.71
C ALA A 159 -5.71 -7.31 1.77
N GLU A 160 -4.42 -6.97 1.91
CA GLU A 160 -3.36 -7.96 2.06
C GLU A 160 -3.55 -8.81 3.33
N GLN A 161 -3.90 -8.18 4.46
CA GLN A 161 -4.16 -8.89 5.70
C GLN A 161 -5.37 -9.83 5.57
N ALA A 162 -6.43 -9.42 4.87
CA ALA A 162 -7.59 -10.27 4.62
C ALA A 162 -7.22 -11.53 3.82
N VAL A 163 -6.40 -11.39 2.77
CA VAL A 163 -5.89 -12.51 1.98
C VAL A 163 -5.05 -13.46 2.84
N ARG A 164 -4.14 -12.92 3.68
CA ARG A 164 -3.32 -13.73 4.60
C ARG A 164 -4.18 -14.51 5.59
N ASN A 165 -5.20 -13.87 6.16
CA ASN A 165 -6.13 -14.52 7.09
C ASN A 165 -6.90 -15.65 6.41
N GLN A 166 -7.37 -15.43 5.17
CA GLN A 166 -8.06 -16.46 4.41
C GLN A 166 -7.15 -17.65 4.09
N ALA A 167 -5.90 -17.40 3.68
CA ALA A 167 -4.92 -18.45 3.42
C ALA A 167 -4.62 -19.27 4.69
N GLN A 168 -4.49 -18.61 5.84
CA GLN A 168 -4.29 -19.30 7.12
C GLN A 168 -5.49 -20.17 7.51
N ALA A 169 -6.72 -19.68 7.28
CA ALA A 169 -7.93 -20.45 7.55
C ALA A 169 -7.99 -21.74 6.71
N LEU A 170 -7.68 -21.66 5.42
CA LEU A 170 -7.61 -22.82 4.53
C LEU A 170 -6.52 -23.82 4.96
N ALA A 171 -5.34 -23.33 5.33
CA ALA A 171 -4.26 -24.17 5.83
C ALA A 171 -4.65 -24.91 7.13
N ASN A 172 -5.37 -24.24 8.02
CA ASN A 172 -5.87 -24.84 9.26
C ASN A 172 -6.93 -25.92 8.98
N GLU A 173 -7.85 -25.67 8.04
CA GLU A 173 -8.87 -26.65 7.63
C GLU A 173 -8.22 -27.91 7.03
N ASP A 174 -7.25 -27.72 6.15
CA ASP A 174 -6.51 -28.81 5.51
C ASP A 174 -5.70 -29.63 6.54
N GLN A 175 -5.09 -28.97 7.53
CA GLN A 175 -4.44 -29.65 8.65
C GLN A 175 -5.43 -30.44 9.50
N ALA A 176 -6.62 -29.92 9.75
CA ALA A 176 -7.66 -30.63 10.49
C ALA A 176 -8.09 -31.91 9.77
N LYS A 177 -8.31 -31.85 8.44
CA LYS A 177 -8.64 -33.03 7.61
C LYS A 177 -7.54 -34.09 7.68
N ARG A 178 -6.27 -33.69 7.56
CA ARG A 178 -5.13 -34.62 7.70
C ARG A 178 -5.11 -35.31 9.06
N ASN A 179 -5.39 -34.57 10.14
CA ASN A 179 -5.44 -35.13 11.49
C ASN A 179 -6.59 -36.13 11.62
N GLU A 180 -7.77 -35.84 11.09
CA GLU A 180 -8.93 -36.74 11.09
C GLU A 180 -8.63 -38.05 10.33
N GLU A 181 -8.02 -37.94 9.15
CA GLU A 181 -7.60 -39.12 8.39
C GLU A 181 -6.57 -39.96 9.15
N GLN A 182 -5.63 -39.32 9.84
CA GLN A 182 -4.63 -40.05 10.64
C GLN A 182 -5.28 -40.78 11.81
N VAL A 183 -6.27 -40.17 12.47
CA VAL A 183 -7.07 -40.83 13.51
C VAL A 183 -7.83 -42.03 12.93
N ALA A 184 -8.42 -41.90 11.74
CA ALA A 184 -9.12 -42.99 11.07
C ALA A 184 -8.17 -44.16 10.76
N ARG A 185 -6.99 -43.88 10.18
CA ARG A 185 -5.95 -44.89 9.91
C ARG A 185 -5.48 -45.61 11.18
N ASN A 186 -5.27 -44.86 12.26
CA ASN A 186 -4.87 -45.44 13.54
C ASN A 186 -5.95 -46.36 14.13
N LYS A 187 -7.23 -45.97 14.04
CA LYS A 187 -8.35 -46.82 14.48
C LYS A 187 -8.43 -48.11 13.66
N GLU A 188 -8.25 -48.02 12.35
CA GLU A 188 -8.28 -49.18 11.47
C GLU A 188 -7.11 -50.14 11.76
N GLN A 189 -5.91 -49.61 12.00
CA GLN A 189 -4.76 -50.41 12.40
C GLN A 189 -4.98 -51.08 13.77
N ALA A 190 -5.54 -50.36 14.74
CA ALA A 190 -5.87 -50.94 16.05
C ALA A 190 -6.88 -52.09 15.91
N LYS A 191 -7.88 -51.96 15.04
CA LYS A 191 -8.84 -53.03 14.74
C LYS A 191 -8.16 -54.27 14.14
N ARG A 192 -7.30 -54.08 13.13
CA ARG A 192 -6.52 -55.18 12.53
C ARG A 192 -5.64 -55.90 13.57
N ASN A 193 -4.98 -55.14 14.43
CA ASN A 193 -4.15 -55.71 15.49
C ASN A 193 -4.98 -56.53 16.49
N ALA A 194 -6.16 -56.06 16.85
CA ALA A 194 -7.08 -56.78 17.73
C ALA A 194 -7.59 -58.08 17.09
N GLU A 195 -7.96 -58.04 15.80
CA GLU A 195 -8.35 -59.23 15.04
C GLU A 195 -7.22 -60.26 14.96
N GLN A 196 -5.99 -59.82 14.67
CA GLN A 196 -4.83 -60.70 14.65
C GLN A 196 -4.55 -61.34 16.02
N ALA A 197 -4.69 -60.56 17.11
CA ALA A 197 -4.53 -61.08 18.46
C ALA A 197 -5.56 -62.17 18.78
N GLN A 198 -6.82 -61.98 18.38
CA GLN A 198 -7.87 -63.00 18.55
C GLN A 198 -7.58 -64.28 17.74
N GLN A 199 -7.10 -64.15 16.50
CA GLN A 199 -6.69 -65.31 15.69
C GLN A 199 -5.54 -66.08 16.34
N ASN A 200 -4.54 -65.37 16.85
CA ASN A 200 -3.42 -65.98 17.55
C ASN A 200 -3.87 -66.70 18.83
N GLU A 201 -4.80 -66.12 19.60
CA GLU A 201 -5.36 -66.76 20.79
C GLU A 201 -6.14 -68.03 20.43
N LEU A 202 -6.95 -67.99 19.36
CA LEU A 202 -7.69 -69.16 18.87
C LEU A 202 -6.74 -70.26 18.42
N GLN A 203 -5.67 -69.92 17.70
CA GLN A 203 -4.67 -70.88 17.27
C GLN A 203 -3.92 -71.48 18.48
N ALA A 204 -3.58 -70.67 19.47
CA ALA A 204 -2.95 -71.14 20.70
C ALA A 204 -3.86 -72.12 21.46
N LYS A 205 -5.17 -71.85 21.54
CA LYS A 205 -6.15 -72.77 22.14
C LYS A 205 -6.21 -74.10 21.37
N LYS A 206 -6.29 -74.06 20.04
CA LYS A 206 -6.25 -75.27 19.20
C LYS A 206 -4.98 -76.08 19.39
N ASN A 207 -3.83 -75.40 19.42
CA ASN A 207 -2.53 -76.06 19.64
C ASN A 207 -2.47 -76.71 21.03
N ALA A 208 -2.98 -76.02 22.07
CA ALA A 208 -3.02 -76.56 23.42
C ALA A 208 -3.98 -77.75 23.55
N GLU A 209 -5.13 -77.71 22.88
CA GLU A 209 -6.06 -78.83 22.81
C GLU A 209 -5.44 -80.03 22.10
N GLN A 210 -4.79 -79.82 20.96
CA GLN A 210 -4.07 -80.88 20.24
C GLN A 210 -2.94 -81.46 21.08
N ALA A 211 -2.19 -80.63 21.80
CA ALA A 211 -1.12 -81.09 22.69
C ALA A 211 -1.66 -81.98 23.81
N ARG A 212 -2.78 -81.59 24.46
CA ARG A 212 -3.45 -82.41 25.48
C ARG A 212 -4.00 -83.71 24.91
N ALA A 213 -4.59 -83.68 23.71
CA ALA A 213 -5.09 -84.88 23.05
C ALA A 213 -3.94 -85.86 22.74
N ASN A 214 -2.81 -85.35 22.23
CA ASN A 214 -1.61 -86.14 21.98
C ASN A 214 -1.01 -86.70 23.28
N GLU A 215 -0.97 -85.91 24.34
CA GLU A 215 -0.48 -86.35 25.66
C GLU A 215 -1.35 -87.47 26.24
N GLN A 216 -2.67 -87.32 26.18
CA GLN A 216 -3.61 -88.34 26.65
C GLN A 216 -3.49 -89.63 25.82
N MET A 217 -3.42 -89.52 24.50
CA MET A 217 -3.19 -90.66 23.61
C MET A 217 -1.87 -91.38 23.94
N MET A 218 -0.78 -90.64 24.18
CA MET A 218 0.50 -91.24 24.56
C MET A 218 0.42 -91.97 25.90
N LYS A 219 -0.31 -91.41 26.85
CA LYS A 219 -0.57 -92.06 28.14
C LYS A 219 -1.32 -93.37 27.95
N ASP A 220 -2.41 -93.37 27.18
CA ASP A 220 -3.22 -94.56 26.90
C ASP A 220 -2.39 -95.65 26.21
N ILE A 221 -1.58 -95.30 25.20
CA ILE A 221 -0.69 -96.24 24.50
C ILE A 221 0.31 -96.85 25.47
N THR A 222 0.89 -96.02 26.33
CA THR A 222 1.90 -96.46 27.31
C THR A 222 1.28 -97.43 28.31
N GLU A 223 0.08 -97.14 28.83
CA GLU A 223 -0.66 -98.02 29.74
C GLU A 223 -1.00 -99.37 29.09
N ASP A 224 -1.44 -99.36 27.84
CA ASP A 224 -1.67 -100.58 27.06
C ASP A 224 -0.38 -101.39 26.88
N LEU A 225 0.74 -100.74 26.55
CA LEU A 225 2.04 -101.42 26.37
C LEU A 225 2.52 -102.11 27.65
N VAL A 226 2.26 -101.50 28.82
CA VAL A 226 2.52 -102.12 30.13
C VAL A 226 1.60 -103.32 30.35
N THR A 227 0.30 -103.16 30.06
CA THR A 227 -0.73 -104.19 30.23
C THR A 227 -0.43 -105.44 29.38
N ASP A 228 0.00 -105.22 28.14
CA ASP A 228 0.38 -106.28 27.20
C ASP A 228 1.80 -106.84 27.47
N LYS A 229 2.48 -106.38 28.53
CA LYS A 229 3.83 -106.79 28.94
C LYS A 229 4.90 -106.57 27.86
N ILE A 230 4.69 -105.58 26.99
CA ILE A 230 5.65 -105.17 25.95
C ILE A 230 6.75 -104.30 26.57
N ILE A 231 6.41 -103.52 27.60
CA ILE A 231 7.34 -102.75 28.43
C ILE A 231 7.07 -103.05 29.93
N PRO A 232 8.07 -102.90 30.82
CA PRO A 232 7.91 -103.23 32.24
C PRO A 232 7.06 -102.22 33.03
N ASP A 233 7.16 -100.93 32.70
CA ASP A 233 6.43 -99.82 33.32
C ASP A 233 6.37 -98.61 32.37
N SER A 234 5.64 -97.56 32.75
CA SER A 234 5.45 -96.36 31.90
C SER A 234 6.76 -95.61 31.59
N SER A 235 7.78 -95.74 32.44
CA SER A 235 9.11 -95.18 32.19
C SER A 235 9.93 -96.06 31.23
N GLY A 236 9.49 -97.29 30.94
CA GLY A 236 10.16 -98.20 30.02
C GLY A 236 10.06 -97.83 28.54
N LEU A 237 9.13 -96.96 28.14
CA LEU A 237 8.97 -96.54 26.74
C LEU A 237 9.99 -95.46 26.34
N ARG A 238 10.99 -95.82 25.53
CA ARG A 238 12.00 -94.89 25.00
C ARG A 238 11.67 -94.45 23.58
N GLU A 239 11.32 -95.41 22.74
CA GLU A 239 10.90 -95.15 21.37
C GLU A 239 9.77 -96.08 20.94
N MET A 240 8.89 -95.58 20.08
CA MET A 240 7.88 -96.37 19.40
C MET A 240 7.75 -95.88 17.96
N LYS A 241 7.62 -96.80 17.03
CA LYS A 241 7.26 -96.51 15.64
C LYS A 241 6.09 -97.39 15.25
N LEU A 242 5.09 -96.78 14.65
CA LEU A 242 3.93 -97.47 14.08
C LEU A 242 3.71 -96.91 12.68
N ASN A 243 3.89 -97.75 11.66
CA ASN A 243 3.73 -97.35 10.28
C ASN A 243 2.88 -98.37 9.50
N LYS A 244 2.74 -98.16 8.19
CA LYS A 244 2.00 -99.09 7.31
C LYS A 244 2.57 -100.52 7.33
N PHE A 245 3.85 -100.70 7.66
CA PHE A 245 4.59 -101.96 7.56
C PHE A 245 4.70 -102.73 8.88
N GLY A 246 4.46 -102.08 10.02
CA GLY A 246 4.51 -102.74 11.33
C GLY A 246 4.68 -101.78 12.51
N MET A 247 4.86 -102.39 13.68
CA MET A 247 5.10 -101.68 14.94
C MET A 247 6.44 -102.12 15.54
N SER A 248 7.21 -101.17 16.06
CA SER A 248 8.41 -101.43 16.88
C SER A 248 8.36 -100.62 18.17
N VAL A 249 8.78 -101.23 19.27
CA VAL A 249 8.88 -100.60 20.59
C VAL A 249 10.29 -100.84 21.11
N ASN A 250 11.00 -99.79 21.49
CA ASN A 250 12.40 -99.85 21.95
C ASN A 250 13.31 -100.66 21.01
N GLY A 251 13.20 -100.44 19.69
CA GLY A 251 13.97 -101.12 18.66
C GLY A 251 13.50 -102.55 18.32
N VAL A 252 12.58 -103.12 19.09
CA VAL A 252 12.10 -104.49 18.90
C VAL A 252 10.82 -104.51 18.07
N LYS A 253 10.85 -105.20 16.92
CA LYS A 253 9.69 -105.41 16.06
C LYS A 253 8.65 -106.28 16.76
N GLN A 254 7.42 -105.79 16.82
CA GLN A 254 6.31 -106.47 17.49
C GLN A 254 5.64 -107.49 16.55
N PRO A 255 5.05 -108.58 17.10
CA PRO A 255 4.30 -109.55 16.32
C PRO A 255 3.12 -108.91 15.57
N GLU A 256 2.73 -109.50 14.43
CA GLU A 256 1.65 -109.01 13.57
C GLU A 256 0.31 -108.83 14.32
N ALA A 257 0.00 -109.72 15.27
CA ALA A 257 -1.19 -109.62 16.11
C ALA A 257 -1.20 -108.35 16.99
N ILE A 258 -0.06 -108.00 17.60
CA ILE A 258 0.09 -106.78 18.40
C ILE A 258 -0.02 -105.55 17.50
N PHE A 259 0.68 -105.56 16.36
CA PHE A 259 0.59 -104.48 15.38
C PHE A 259 -0.86 -104.19 14.96
N ARG A 260 -1.65 -105.22 14.62
CA ARG A 260 -3.06 -105.06 14.24
C ARG A 260 -3.90 -104.46 15.36
N LYS A 261 -3.73 -104.95 16.60
CA LYS A 261 -4.44 -104.45 17.79
C LYS A 261 -4.23 -102.95 17.98
N TYR A 262 -2.97 -102.50 18.00
CA TYR A 262 -2.65 -101.09 18.24
C TYR A 262 -3.03 -100.19 17.05
N LYS A 263 -2.85 -100.67 15.81
CA LYS A 263 -3.27 -99.95 14.62
C LYS A 263 -4.78 -99.71 14.60
N GLU A 264 -5.57 -100.69 14.98
CA GLU A 264 -7.03 -100.58 15.03
C GLU A 264 -7.48 -99.64 16.15
N LYS A 265 -6.98 -99.88 17.38
CA LYS A 265 -7.38 -99.12 18.58
C LYS A 265 -7.06 -97.62 18.48
N TYR A 266 -5.91 -97.27 17.92
CA TYR A 266 -5.43 -95.89 17.84
C TYR A 266 -5.49 -95.30 16.41
N SER A 267 -6.22 -95.95 15.50
CA SER A 267 -6.37 -95.54 14.10
C SER A 267 -6.73 -94.06 13.91
N LYS A 268 -7.54 -93.49 14.81
CA LYS A 268 -7.97 -92.07 14.75
C LYS A 268 -6.84 -91.06 14.97
N PHE A 269 -5.72 -91.50 15.54
CA PHE A 269 -4.59 -90.63 15.86
C PHE A 269 -3.37 -90.89 14.96
N PHE A 270 -3.47 -91.87 14.07
CA PHE A 270 -2.39 -92.33 13.23
C PHE A 270 -2.79 -92.30 11.75
N ASP A 271 -2.36 -91.28 11.02
CA ASP A 271 -2.49 -91.19 9.55
C ASP A 271 -1.49 -92.12 8.82
N GLY A 272 -1.25 -93.30 9.39
CA GLY A 272 -0.42 -94.36 8.81
C GLY A 272 1.08 -94.26 9.09
N ASN A 273 1.56 -93.21 9.75
CA ASN A 273 2.95 -93.07 10.23
C ASN A 273 2.98 -92.32 11.56
N PHE A 274 3.48 -92.98 12.60
CA PHE A 274 3.65 -92.43 13.93
C PHE A 274 5.01 -92.82 14.50
N SER A 275 5.65 -91.86 15.16
CA SER A 275 6.89 -92.09 15.89
C SER A 275 6.88 -91.29 17.18
N TYR A 276 7.25 -91.96 18.27
CA TYR A 276 7.55 -91.36 19.56
C TYR A 276 9.01 -91.63 19.90
N SER A 277 9.70 -90.61 20.42
CA SER A 277 11.03 -90.72 21.00
C SER A 277 11.09 -89.80 22.22
N ARG A 278 11.42 -90.37 23.37
CA ARG A 278 11.58 -89.61 24.62
C ARG A 278 12.72 -88.60 24.53
N ASP A 279 13.73 -88.88 23.71
CA ASP A 279 14.93 -88.06 23.58
C ASP A 279 14.79 -86.93 22.53
N GLY A 280 13.59 -86.74 21.96
CA GLY A 280 13.27 -85.62 21.06
C GLY A 280 13.94 -85.66 19.68
N VAL A 281 14.84 -86.60 19.41
CA VAL A 281 15.46 -86.77 18.10
C VAL A 281 14.55 -87.62 17.21
N ILE A 282 13.63 -86.98 16.49
CA ILE A 282 12.99 -87.61 15.34
C ILE A 282 14.03 -87.67 14.22
N ARG A 283 14.80 -88.78 14.16
CA ARG A 283 15.59 -89.11 12.98
C ARG A 283 14.61 -89.58 11.91
N GLY A 284 14.14 -88.64 11.09
CA GLY A 284 13.38 -88.96 9.89
C GLY A 284 14.20 -89.92 9.02
N SER A 285 13.66 -91.11 8.79
CA SER A 285 14.14 -92.01 7.75
C SER A 285 13.60 -91.44 6.45
N GLY A 286 14.43 -90.70 5.73
CA GLY A 286 14.19 -90.44 4.32
C GLY A 286 14.34 -91.76 3.58
N ASP A 287 13.27 -92.15 2.90
CA ASP A 287 13.32 -92.99 1.71
C ASP A 287 13.07 -92.07 0.51
#